data_AF-Q07GM3-F1
#
_entry.id   AF-Q07GM3-F1
#
_cell.length_a   1.000
_cell.length_b   1.000
_cell.length_c   1.000
_cell.angle_alpha   90.00
_cell.angle_beta   90.00
_cell.angle_gamma   90.00
#
_symmetry.space_group_name_H-M   'P 1'
#
loop_
_entity.id
_entity.type
_entity.pdbx_description
1 polymer ?
#
loop_
_entity_poly.entity_id
_entity_poly.type
_entity_poly.pdbx_seq_one_letter_code
_entity_poly.pdbx_strand_id
1 'polypeptide(L)'
;MTVPSPIRAVWKTAELMIAFHKNKKKERRDEPYLWRPKDAIARLLSKPEDQEAFIVLKGHEDAADVQIKLHPDKMIIRRDHVLGWSGIVIDDHSVKVLVDDDWIRIDHDGAVKIERDAETTYLEGDGSIIRTSPDAEIMISSDGQSMSRRTGEQLDAFTPEGFISRKRS
;
A
#
# COMPACT_ATOMS: atom_id res chain seq x y z
N MET A 1 -15.21 18.00 13.49
CA MET A 1 -13.82 18.14 13.03
C MET A 1 -12.92 17.86 14.21
N THR A 2 -12.35 16.66 14.28
CA THR A 2 -11.35 16.29 15.28
C THR A 2 -9.99 16.78 14.80
N VAL A 3 -9.35 17.62 15.61
CA VAL A 3 -7.98 18.06 15.37
C VAL A 3 -7.08 16.82 15.40
N PRO A 4 -6.20 16.58 14.41
CA PRO A 4 -5.24 15.48 14.48
C PRO A 4 -4.39 15.68 15.73
N SER A 5 -4.30 14.65 16.58
CA SER A 5 -3.39 14.69 17.73
C SER A 5 -1.98 15.00 17.21
N PRO A 6 -1.22 15.89 17.90
CA PRO A 6 0.15 16.17 17.52
C PRO A 6 0.94 14.85 17.49
N ILE A 7 1.70 14.64 16.41
CA ILE A 7 2.54 13.46 16.21
C ILE A 7 3.52 13.40 17.38
N ARG A 8 3.21 12.59 18.39
CA ARG A 8 4.13 12.35 19.51
C ARG A 8 5.24 11.45 18.96
N ALA A 9 6.50 11.85 19.10
CA ALA A 9 7.59 10.90 18.89
C ALA A 9 7.44 9.74 19.88
N VAL A 10 7.14 8.55 19.37
CA VAL A 10 6.97 7.34 20.20
C VAL A 10 8.30 6.60 20.35
N TRP A 11 9.16 6.62 19.33
CA TRP A 11 10.43 5.92 19.33
C TRP A 11 11.54 6.75 19.97
N LYS A 12 12.29 6.15 20.91
CA LYS A 12 13.39 6.82 21.62
C LYS A 12 14.76 6.48 21.05
N THR A 13 14.91 5.28 20.49
CA THR A 13 16.16 4.76 19.94
C THR A 13 15.87 3.81 18.79
N ALA A 14 16.79 3.74 17.83
CA ALA A 14 16.83 2.70 16.80
C ALA A 14 18.16 1.94 16.91
N GLU A 15 18.12 0.62 16.72
CA GLU A 15 19.30 -0.26 16.78
C GLU A 15 19.28 -1.24 15.60
N LEU A 16 20.44 -1.41 14.95
CA LEU A 16 20.63 -2.45 13.94
C LEU A 16 21.00 -3.78 14.63
N MET A 17 20.28 -4.84 14.29
CA MET A 17 20.56 -6.21 14.74
C MET A 17 20.87 -7.08 13.52
N ILE A 18 21.94 -7.88 13.58
CA ILE A 18 22.23 -8.90 12.57
C ILE A 18 21.88 -10.27 13.15
N ALA A 19 20.95 -10.97 12.49
CA ALA A 19 20.57 -12.32 12.84
C ALA A 19 21.43 -13.34 12.09
N PHE A 20 22.08 -14.24 12.83
CA PHE A 20 22.82 -15.36 12.27
C PHE A 20 22.07 -16.67 12.49
N HIS A 21 21.54 -17.23 11.40
CA HIS A 21 20.81 -18.51 11.44
C HIS A 21 21.72 -19.75 11.46
N LYS A 22 23.02 -19.59 11.21
CA LYS A 22 24.01 -20.68 11.21
C LYS A 22 25.18 -20.43 12.15
N ASN A 23 25.67 -21.48 12.80
CA ASN A 23 26.83 -21.42 13.68
C ASN A 23 28.17 -21.40 12.90
N LYS A 24 29.30 -21.36 13.62
CA LYS A 24 30.66 -21.36 13.02
C LYS A 24 30.97 -22.64 12.21
N LYS A 25 30.24 -23.73 12.46
CA LYS A 25 30.33 -24.99 11.71
C LYS A 25 29.36 -25.06 10.53
N LYS A 26 28.65 -23.97 10.22
CA LYS A 26 27.60 -23.86 9.18
C LYS A 26 26.33 -24.68 9.46
N GLU A 27 26.15 -25.17 10.69
CA GLU A 27 24.93 -25.87 11.11
C GLU A 27 23.83 -24.86 11.41
N ARG A 28 22.59 -25.19 11.05
CA ARG A 28 21.41 -24.35 11.34
C ARG A 28 21.16 -24.33 12.84
N ARG A 29 20.90 -23.14 13.39
CA ARG A 29 20.43 -22.97 14.77
C ARG A 29 18.91 -23.08 14.82
N ASP A 30 18.39 -23.54 15.95
CA ASP A 30 16.94 -23.48 16.23
C ASP A 30 16.48 -22.03 16.40
N GLU A 31 17.28 -21.21 17.09
CA GLU A 31 17.09 -19.77 17.21
C GLU A 31 18.27 -18.97 16.62
N PRO A 32 18.03 -17.88 15.88
CA PRO A 32 19.10 -17.05 15.35
C PRO A 32 19.89 -16.38 16.47
N TYR A 33 21.23 -16.37 16.33
CA TYR A 33 22.06 -15.55 17.20
C TYR A 33 21.96 -14.09 16.75
N LEU A 34 21.49 -13.20 17.64
CA LEU A 34 21.40 -11.78 17.35
C LEU A 34 22.68 -11.06 17.80
N TRP A 35 23.34 -10.43 16.84
CA TRP A 35 24.53 -9.62 17.07
C TRP A 35 24.23 -8.14 16.88
N ARG A 36 24.80 -7.32 17.75
CA ARG A 36 24.73 -5.86 17.72
C ARG A 36 26.06 -5.32 17.21
N PRO A 37 26.13 -4.70 16.02
CA PRO A 37 27.32 -3.99 15.61
C PRO A 37 27.64 -2.88 16.60
N LYS A 38 28.93 -2.66 16.85
CA LYS A 38 29.36 -1.56 17.71
C LYS A 38 28.93 -0.23 17.09
N ASP A 39 28.39 0.67 17.92
CA ASP A 39 27.93 2.01 17.53
C ASP A 39 26.71 2.06 16.58
N ALA A 40 26.02 0.94 16.37
CA ALA A 40 24.80 0.88 15.54
C ALA A 40 23.51 1.19 16.31
N ILE A 41 23.58 2.11 17.28
CA ILE A 41 22.44 2.59 18.08
C ILE A 41 22.36 4.11 17.94
N ALA A 42 21.20 4.61 17.51
CA ALA A 42 20.93 6.02 17.39
C ALA A 42 19.81 6.44 18.35
N ARG A 43 19.97 7.59 19.03
CA ARG A 43 18.88 8.25 19.74
C ARG A 43 18.02 9.02 18.73
N LEU A 44 16.71 8.97 18.92
CA LEU A 44 15.74 9.68 18.09
C LEU A 44 15.22 10.90 18.85
N LEU A 45 15.19 12.06 18.18
CA LEU A 45 14.67 13.28 18.76
C LEU A 45 13.15 13.22 18.93
N SER A 46 12.63 14.00 19.87
CA SER A 46 11.23 13.99 20.27
C SER A 46 10.27 14.71 19.30
N LYS A 47 10.80 15.42 18.31
CA LYS A 47 10.03 16.15 17.29
C LYS A 47 10.26 15.51 15.91
N PRO A 48 9.30 14.73 15.39
CA PRO A 48 9.43 14.04 14.10
C PRO A 48 9.59 14.98 12.90
N GLU A 49 9.11 16.22 13.01
CA GLU A 49 9.28 17.26 11.98
C GLU A 49 10.73 17.71 11.82
N ASP A 50 11.55 17.59 12.88
CA ASP A 50 12.94 18.04 12.89
C ASP A 50 13.90 16.91 12.48
N GLN A 51 13.46 15.65 12.54
CA GLN A 51 14.29 14.47 12.25
C GLN A 51 13.45 13.29 11.80
N GLU A 52 13.85 12.68 10.68
CA GLU A 52 13.31 11.41 10.21
C GLU A 52 14.40 10.33 10.24
N ALA A 53 14.09 9.18 10.85
CA ALA A 53 14.97 8.02 10.84
C ALA A 53 14.43 6.95 9.89
N PHE A 54 15.34 6.38 9.10
CA PHE A 54 15.02 5.34 8.13
C PHE A 54 16.20 4.40 7.94
N ILE A 55 15.90 3.20 7.48
CA ILE A 55 16.88 2.20 7.09
C ILE A 55 17.04 2.28 5.57
N VAL A 56 18.27 2.36 5.08
CA VAL A 56 18.57 2.19 3.65
C VAL A 56 19.19 0.82 3.46
N LEU A 57 18.52 -0.02 2.67
CA LEU A 57 19.05 -1.27 2.17
C LEU A 57 19.65 -0.98 0.80
N LYS A 58 20.97 -1.17 0.68
CA LYS A 58 21.68 -0.99 -0.59
C LYS A 58 21.53 -2.23 -1.45
N GLY A 59 21.11 -2.03 -2.70
CA GLY A 59 21.04 -3.11 -3.67
C GLY A 59 22.42 -3.67 -4.02
N HIS A 60 22.44 -4.91 -4.51
CA HIS A 60 23.63 -5.50 -5.14
C HIS A 60 23.54 -5.30 -6.65
N GLU A 61 24.63 -4.86 -7.29
CA GLU A 61 24.68 -4.56 -8.74
C GLU A 61 23.55 -3.62 -9.18
N ASP A 62 22.67 -4.06 -10.09
CA ASP A 62 21.60 -3.25 -10.68
C ASP A 62 20.33 -3.22 -9.83
N ALA A 63 20.34 -3.85 -8.64
CA ALA A 63 19.20 -3.79 -7.73
C ALA A 63 19.04 -2.38 -7.16
N ALA A 64 17.81 -1.87 -7.15
CA ALA A 64 17.48 -0.59 -6.57
C ALA A 64 17.64 -0.60 -5.04
N ASP A 65 18.07 0.54 -4.50
CA ASP A 65 18.06 0.79 -3.08
C ASP A 65 16.63 0.86 -2.53
N VAL A 66 16.46 0.38 -1.30
CA VAL A 66 15.17 0.44 -0.59
C VAL A 66 15.34 1.25 0.68
N GLN A 67 14.49 2.26 0.84
CA GLN A 67 14.36 3.06 2.05
C GLN A 67 13.14 2.58 2.85
N ILE A 68 13.33 2.28 4.13
CA ILE A 68 12.25 1.87 5.05
C ILE A 68 12.16 2.91 6.17
N LYS A 69 11.02 3.59 6.26
CA LYS A 69 10.69 4.56 7.30
C LYS A 69 9.69 3.93 8.25
N LEU A 70 9.98 4.00 9.54
CA LEU A 70 9.16 3.41 10.59
C LEU A 70 8.56 4.53 11.43
N HIS A 71 7.28 4.79 11.24
CA HIS A 71 6.51 5.70 12.07
C HIS A 71 5.62 4.89 13.04
N PRO A 72 5.12 5.50 14.12
CA PRO A 72 4.27 4.80 15.08
C PRO A 72 2.91 4.39 14.51
N ASP A 73 2.41 5.13 13.53
CA ASP A 73 1.10 5.01 12.89
C ASP A 73 1.17 4.36 11.48
N LYS A 74 2.38 4.24 10.93
CA LYS A 74 2.58 3.70 9.58
C LYS A 74 4.01 3.26 9.31
N MET A 75 4.17 2.37 8.34
CA MET A 75 5.44 2.04 7.72
C MET A 75 5.43 2.52 6.27
N ILE A 76 6.54 3.13 5.82
CA ILE A 76 6.70 3.58 4.44
C ILE A 76 7.94 2.91 3.86
N ILE A 77 7.78 2.21 2.75
CA ILE A 77 8.86 1.60 1.97
C ILE A 77 8.92 2.33 0.64
N ARG A 78 10.10 2.80 0.27
CA ARG A 78 10.36 3.42 -1.02
C ARG A 78 11.49 2.69 -1.72
N ARG A 79 11.35 2.51 -3.02
CA ARG A 79 12.35 1.92 -3.90
C ARG A 79 12.53 2.82 -5.12
N ASP A 80 13.77 3.14 -5.45
CA ASP A 80 14.08 3.96 -6.62
C ASP A 80 14.29 3.06 -7.84
N HIS A 81 13.20 2.64 -8.48
CA HIS A 81 13.23 1.72 -9.61
C HIS A 81 12.14 2.07 -10.63
N VAL A 82 12.48 1.88 -11.91
CA VAL A 82 11.63 2.32 -13.05
C VAL A 82 10.42 1.42 -13.27
N LEU A 83 10.51 0.13 -12.93
CA LEU A 83 9.45 -0.84 -13.20
C LEU A 83 8.89 -1.49 -11.93
N GLY A 84 7.56 -1.58 -11.88
CA GLY A 84 6.83 -2.26 -10.80
C GLY A 84 6.60 -1.35 -9.60
N TRP A 85 6.65 -1.93 -8.40
CA TRP A 85 6.39 -1.13 -7.20
C TRP A 85 7.57 -0.20 -6.85
N SER A 86 7.25 1.05 -6.53
CA SER A 86 8.21 2.08 -6.11
C SER A 86 7.90 2.64 -4.71
N GLY A 87 6.67 2.41 -4.21
CA GLY A 87 6.22 2.84 -2.90
C GLY A 87 5.28 1.84 -2.25
N ILE A 88 5.42 1.62 -0.95
CA ILE A 88 4.45 0.89 -0.13
C ILE A 88 4.20 1.72 1.13
N VAL A 89 2.94 1.93 1.48
CA VAL A 89 2.53 2.55 2.73
C VAL A 89 1.61 1.58 3.45
N ILE A 90 1.94 1.25 4.69
CA ILE A 90 1.11 0.40 5.55
C ILE A 90 0.70 1.26 6.73
N ASP A 91 -0.59 1.44 6.93
CA ASP A 91 -1.17 2.11 8.09
C ASP A 91 -2.17 1.19 8.82
N ASP A 92 -2.83 1.69 9.85
CA ASP A 92 -3.73 0.90 10.71
C ASP A 92 -4.88 0.22 9.95
N HIS A 93 -5.28 0.75 8.80
CA HIS A 93 -6.51 0.35 8.11
C HIS A 93 -6.32 0.02 6.63
N SER A 94 -5.13 0.25 6.08
CA SER A 94 -4.88 0.03 4.66
C SER A 94 -3.42 -0.26 4.33
N VAL A 95 -3.24 -0.96 3.22
CA VAL A 95 -1.97 -1.08 2.51
C VAL A 95 -2.10 -0.38 1.17
N LYS A 96 -1.18 0.53 0.86
CA LYS A 96 -1.10 1.20 -0.43
C LYS A 96 0.17 0.81 -1.13
N VAL A 97 0.09 0.49 -2.41
CA VAL A 97 1.23 0.16 -3.26
C VAL A 97 1.21 1.09 -4.46
N LEU A 98 2.30 1.82 -4.68
CA LEU A 98 2.54 2.60 -5.89
C LEU A 98 3.20 1.67 -6.90
N VAL A 99 2.49 1.38 -7.99
CA VAL A 99 2.98 0.60 -9.12
C VAL A 99 3.01 1.50 -10.33
N ASP A 100 4.21 1.70 -10.88
CA ASP A 100 4.47 2.74 -11.87
C ASP A 100 4.03 4.12 -11.29
N ASP A 101 2.94 4.71 -11.79
CA ASP A 101 2.37 5.99 -11.30
C ASP A 101 1.02 5.84 -10.57
N ASP A 102 0.49 4.61 -10.46
CA ASP A 102 -0.83 4.35 -9.90
C ASP A 102 -0.77 3.88 -8.45
N TRP A 103 -1.59 4.49 -7.60
CA TRP A 103 -1.80 4.00 -6.24
C TRP A 103 -2.90 2.93 -6.22
N ILE A 104 -2.51 1.73 -5.80
CA ILE A 104 -3.40 0.63 -5.46
C ILE A 104 -3.55 0.63 -3.94
N ARG A 105 -4.74 0.92 -3.44
CA ARG A 105 -5.09 0.86 -2.01
C ARG A 105 -5.88 -0.41 -1.74
N ILE A 106 -5.51 -1.12 -0.68
CA ILE A 106 -6.20 -2.29 -0.15
C ILE A 106 -6.63 -1.93 1.27
N ASP A 107 -7.94 -1.93 1.52
CA ASP A 107 -8.53 -1.60 2.81
C ASP A 107 -8.70 -2.86 3.69
N HIS A 108 -8.89 -2.65 5.00
CA HIS A 108 -8.95 -3.73 5.99
C HIS A 108 -10.12 -4.72 5.78
N ASP A 109 -11.14 -4.34 5.03
CA ASP A 109 -12.31 -5.15 4.69
C ASP A 109 -12.12 -5.94 3.38
N GLY A 110 -10.93 -5.82 2.77
CA GLY A 110 -10.59 -6.47 1.51
C GLY A 110 -10.93 -5.63 0.27
N ALA A 111 -11.54 -4.45 0.42
CA ALA A 111 -11.80 -3.58 -0.71
C ALA A 111 -10.48 -3.10 -1.35
N VAL A 112 -10.45 -3.04 -2.69
CA VAL A 112 -9.30 -2.54 -3.45
C VAL A 112 -9.73 -1.35 -4.27
N LYS A 113 -8.99 -0.25 -4.16
CA LYS A 113 -9.21 0.98 -4.93
C LYS A 113 -7.97 1.29 -5.75
N ILE A 114 -8.16 1.55 -7.04
CA ILE A 114 -7.12 1.99 -7.96
C ILE A 114 -7.54 3.33 -8.55
N GLU A 115 -6.71 4.35 -8.38
CA GLU A 115 -6.90 5.68 -8.97
C GLU A 115 -5.90 5.89 -10.11
N ARG A 116 -6.41 6.23 -11.30
CA ARG A 116 -5.63 6.52 -12.51
C ARG A 116 -6.15 7.77 -13.17
N ASP A 117 -5.42 8.88 -13.12
CA ASP A 117 -5.87 10.18 -13.65
C ASP A 117 -7.28 10.58 -13.14
N ALA A 118 -8.28 10.58 -14.03
CA ALA A 118 -9.68 10.87 -13.73
C ALA A 118 -10.55 9.61 -13.59
N GLU A 119 -9.94 8.43 -13.64
CA GLU A 119 -10.60 7.15 -13.49
C GLU A 119 -10.35 6.55 -12.09
N THR A 120 -11.35 5.87 -11.57
CA THR A 120 -11.23 5.12 -10.33
C THR A 120 -11.90 3.77 -10.49
N THR A 121 -11.20 2.71 -10.14
CA THR A 121 -11.76 1.35 -10.07
C THR A 121 -11.78 0.90 -8.62
N TYR A 122 -12.95 0.45 -8.17
CA TYR A 122 -13.20 -0.19 -6.89
C TYR A 122 -13.48 -1.66 -7.14
N LEU A 123 -12.83 -2.54 -6.39
CA LEU A 123 -13.24 -3.90 -6.13
C LEU A 123 -13.71 -3.90 -4.68
N GLU A 124 -15.00 -4.02 -4.45
CA GLU A 124 -15.59 -4.00 -3.12
C GLU A 124 -15.27 -5.31 -2.37
N GLY A 125 -15.40 -5.30 -1.04
CA GLY A 125 -15.14 -6.49 -0.21
C GLY A 125 -16.05 -7.68 -0.52
N ASP A 126 -17.20 -7.45 -1.17
CA ASP A 126 -18.10 -8.51 -1.64
C ASP A 126 -17.73 -9.07 -3.02
N GLY A 127 -16.71 -8.52 -3.68
CA GLY A 127 -16.23 -8.89 -5.02
C GLY A 127 -16.86 -8.12 -6.17
N SER A 128 -17.81 -7.20 -5.91
CA SER A 128 -18.38 -6.34 -6.96
C SER A 128 -17.36 -5.32 -7.44
N ILE A 129 -17.47 -4.90 -8.70
CA ILE A 129 -16.53 -3.95 -9.31
C ILE A 129 -17.29 -2.69 -9.71
N ILE A 130 -16.78 -1.52 -9.30
CA ILE A 130 -17.29 -0.22 -9.73
C ILE A 130 -16.14 0.54 -10.41
N ARG A 131 -16.30 0.90 -11.67
CA ARG A 131 -15.36 1.77 -12.38
C ARG A 131 -16.03 3.09 -12.72
N THR A 132 -15.46 4.18 -12.27
CA THR A 132 -15.91 5.54 -12.57
C THR A 132 -14.88 6.23 -13.45
N SER A 133 -15.35 6.92 -14.49
CA SER A 133 -14.59 7.86 -15.31
C SER A 133 -15.45 9.11 -15.56
N PRO A 134 -14.91 10.17 -16.19
CA PRO A 134 -15.70 11.34 -16.55
C PRO A 134 -16.91 11.03 -17.44
N ASP A 135 -16.80 9.99 -18.27
CA ASP A 135 -17.80 9.67 -19.29
C ASP A 135 -18.84 8.64 -18.82
N ALA A 136 -18.45 7.76 -17.89
CA ALA A 136 -19.28 6.65 -17.48
C ALA A 136 -18.96 6.13 -16.07
N GLU A 137 -19.97 5.54 -15.47
CA GLU A 137 -19.85 4.65 -14.32
C GLU A 137 -20.27 3.25 -14.76
N ILE A 138 -19.43 2.26 -14.50
CA ILE A 138 -19.66 0.85 -14.80
C ILE A 138 -19.72 0.11 -13.48
N MET A 139 -20.72 -0.74 -13.30
CA MET A 139 -20.87 -1.60 -12.12
C MET A 139 -21.02 -3.05 -12.57
N ILE A 140 -20.32 -3.98 -11.93
CA ILE A 140 -20.34 -5.42 -12.20
C ILE A 140 -20.64 -6.13 -10.88
N SER A 141 -21.59 -7.07 -10.88
CA SER A 141 -21.86 -7.89 -9.69
C SER A 141 -20.69 -8.81 -9.37
N SER A 142 -20.61 -9.23 -8.11
CA SER A 142 -19.54 -10.10 -7.61
C SER A 142 -19.48 -11.48 -8.28
N ASP A 143 -20.60 -11.96 -8.82
CA ASP A 143 -20.70 -13.20 -9.60
C ASP A 143 -20.51 -13.00 -11.11
N GLY A 144 -20.34 -11.75 -11.57
CA GLY A 144 -20.21 -11.38 -12.97
C GLY A 144 -21.47 -11.57 -13.82
N GLN A 145 -22.61 -11.95 -13.22
CA GLN A 145 -23.84 -12.22 -13.97
C GLN A 145 -24.58 -10.94 -14.40
N SER A 146 -24.33 -9.83 -13.72
CA SER A 146 -24.92 -8.55 -14.05
C SER A 146 -23.86 -7.45 -14.21
N MET A 147 -24.09 -6.59 -15.19
CA MET A 147 -23.28 -5.42 -15.45
C MET A 147 -24.18 -4.25 -15.83
N SER A 148 -23.89 -3.05 -15.33
CA SER A 148 -24.53 -1.83 -15.78
C SER A 148 -23.49 -0.79 -16.17
N ARG A 149 -23.86 0.06 -17.13
CA ARG A 149 -23.11 1.23 -17.55
C ARG A 149 -24.03 2.44 -17.53
N ARG A 150 -23.64 3.46 -16.79
CA ARG A 150 -24.35 4.72 -16.63
C ARG A 150 -23.51 5.85 -17.20
N THR A 151 -24.09 6.65 -18.08
CA THR A 151 -23.49 7.88 -18.61
C THR A 151 -24.38 9.07 -18.23
N GLY A 152 -24.02 10.27 -18.71
CA GLY A 152 -24.88 11.44 -18.60
C GLY A 152 -26.24 11.25 -19.27
N GLU A 153 -26.29 10.52 -20.38
CA GLU A 153 -27.47 10.44 -21.26
C GLU A 153 -28.19 9.08 -21.22
N GLN A 154 -27.50 8.03 -20.78
CA GLN A 154 -27.95 6.66 -21.00
C GLN A 154 -27.61 5.75 -19.82
N LEU A 155 -28.51 4.81 -19.55
CA LEU A 155 -28.32 3.69 -18.65
C LEU A 155 -28.50 2.40 -19.44
N ASP A 156 -27.46 1.58 -19.46
CA ASP A 156 -27.46 0.24 -20.04
C ASP A 156 -27.25 -0.79 -18.93
N ALA A 157 -27.95 -1.92 -18.99
CA ALA A 157 -27.80 -3.02 -18.06
C ALA A 157 -27.90 -4.37 -18.78
N PHE A 158 -26.99 -5.27 -18.45
CA PHE A 158 -26.96 -6.67 -18.85
C PHE A 158 -27.22 -7.51 -17.61
N THR A 159 -28.22 -8.39 -17.68
CA THR A 159 -28.53 -9.36 -16.63
C THR A 159 -28.77 -10.73 -17.27
N PRO A 160 -28.88 -11.82 -16.48
CA PRO A 160 -29.22 -13.14 -17.01
C PRO A 160 -30.55 -13.15 -17.79
N GLU A 161 -31.46 -12.24 -17.45
CA GLU A 161 -32.79 -12.12 -18.06
C GLU A 161 -32.80 -11.29 -19.35
N GLY A 162 -31.69 -10.61 -19.67
CA GLY A 162 -31.51 -9.91 -20.95
C GLY A 162 -30.87 -8.53 -20.82
N PHE A 163 -31.09 -7.71 -21.85
CA PHE A 163 -30.50 -6.38 -21.98
C PHE A 163 -31.56 -5.29 -21.84
N ILE A 164 -31.26 -4.27 -21.02
CA ILE A 164 -32.08 -3.08 -20.84
C ILE A 164 -31.25 -1.86 -21.22
N SER A 165 -31.81 -0.98 -22.05
CA SER A 165 -31.23 0.32 -22.38
C SER A 165 -32.28 1.42 -22.26
N ARG A 166 -31.96 2.49 -21.54
CA ARG A 166 -32.85 3.63 -21.30
C ARG A 166 -32.09 4.95 -21.37
N LYS A 167 -32.67 5.93 -22.06
CA LYS A 167 -32.19 7.33 -21.98
C LYS A 167 -32.56 7.94 -20.63
N ARG A 168 -31.67 8.76 -20.08
CA ARG A 168 -31.93 9.57 -18.89
C ARG A 168 -32.67 10.82 -19.33
N SER A 169 -33.85 11.04 -18.74
CA SER A 169 -34.66 12.24 -18.90
C SER A 169 -34.13 13.37 -18.03
#